data_AF-A0A2T7SPU1-F1
#
_entry.id   AF-A0A2T7SPU1-F1
#
_cell.length_a   1.000
_cell.length_b   1.000
_cell.length_c   1.000
_cell.angle_alpha   90.00
_cell.angle_beta   90.00
_cell.angle_gamma   90.00
#
_symmetry.space_group_name_H-M   'P 1'
#
loop_
_entity.id
_entity.type
_entity.pdbx_description
1 polymer ?
#
loop_
_entity_poly.entity_id
_entity_poly.type
_entity_poly.pdbx_seq_one_letter_code
_entity_poly.pdbx_strand_id
1 'polypeptide(L)'
;QAIQTADVAALTTAQLSGLSTSNVAALTSGQVTSLGTSQIRALSTSQLNALDTGDVAALLTSQVQALTTAQISGVSTDALNALTTGQVQALTTAQVSALTNPQVASLNTAQVVALTTAQASALTTAQLNAMGTDQIQAIQTADVAALTTAQLSGLSTSNVAALTSGQVTSLDSSQVRALSASQLNALDTGDVAALLTS
;
A
#
# COMPACT_ATOMS: atom_id res chain seq x y z
N GLN A 1 -22.10 15.36 28.66
CA GLN A 1 -22.11 16.11 27.38
C GLN A 1 -21.34 15.26 26.38
N ALA A 2 -21.84 15.08 25.15
CA ALA A 2 -21.06 14.41 24.11
C ALA A 2 -19.86 15.31 23.74
N ILE A 3 -18.68 14.72 23.55
CA ILE A 3 -17.47 15.44 23.13
C ILE A 3 -17.71 16.00 21.72
N GLN A 4 -17.48 17.29 21.48
CA GLN A 4 -17.64 17.90 20.16
C GLN A 4 -16.37 17.71 19.31
N THR A 5 -16.46 17.91 17.99
CA THR A 5 -15.28 17.84 17.10
C THR A 5 -14.22 18.88 17.48
N ALA A 6 -14.63 20.08 17.91
CA ALA A 6 -13.71 21.10 18.41
C ALA A 6 -12.96 20.66 19.69
N ASP A 7 -13.62 19.91 20.57
CA ASP A 7 -13.00 19.38 21.78
C ASP A 7 -11.95 18.33 21.43
N VAL A 8 -12.24 17.46 20.46
CA VAL A 8 -11.29 16.44 19.97
C VAL A 8 -10.09 17.08 19.28
N ALA A 9 -10.33 18.08 18.43
CA ALA A 9 -9.26 18.84 17.76
C ALA A 9 -8.35 19.59 18.75
N ALA A 10 -8.85 19.95 19.94
CA ALA A 10 -8.08 20.63 20.98
C ALA A 10 -7.22 19.69 21.85
N LEU A 11 -7.37 18.36 21.74
CA LEU A 11 -6.59 17.41 22.55
C LEU A 11 -5.09 17.52 22.26
N THR A 12 -4.27 17.56 23.30
CA THR A 12 -2.82 17.44 23.12
C THR A 12 -2.45 16.04 22.63
N THR A 13 -1.29 15.90 21.98
CA THR A 13 -0.75 14.59 21.59
C THR A 13 -0.57 13.65 22.78
N ALA A 14 -0.18 14.19 23.94
CA ALA A 14 -0.06 13.43 25.18
C ALA A 14 -1.41 12.90 25.68
N GLN A 15 -2.45 13.76 25.72
CA GLN A 15 -3.80 13.33 26.09
C GLN A 15 -4.35 12.27 25.12
N LEU A 16 -4.13 12.44 23.81
CA LEU A 16 -4.59 11.50 22.81
C LEU A 16 -3.88 10.14 22.94
N SER A 17 -2.55 10.15 23.12
CA SER A 17 -1.78 8.92 23.34
C SER A 17 -2.17 8.17 24.62
N GLY A 18 -2.75 8.88 25.60
CA GLY A 18 -3.25 8.32 26.84
C GLY A 18 -4.68 7.77 26.78
N LEU A 19 -5.42 7.94 25.68
CA LEU A 19 -6.77 7.40 25.55
C LEU A 19 -6.75 5.87 25.47
N SER A 20 -7.72 5.21 26.12
CA SER A 20 -7.92 3.77 25.91
C SER A 20 -8.40 3.49 24.47
N THR A 21 -8.15 2.28 23.98
CA THR A 21 -8.68 1.84 22.68
C THR A 21 -10.21 1.91 22.63
N SER A 22 -10.89 1.63 23.75
CA SER A 22 -12.35 1.78 23.84
C SER A 22 -12.83 3.23 23.71
N ASN A 23 -12.03 4.21 24.16
CA ASN A 23 -12.37 5.62 23.94
C ASN A 23 -12.14 6.04 22.50
N VAL A 24 -11.09 5.51 21.86
CA VAL A 24 -10.81 5.78 20.44
C VAL A 24 -11.87 5.15 19.55
N ALA A 25 -12.28 3.91 19.83
CA ALA A 25 -13.38 3.22 19.12
C ALA A 25 -14.76 3.89 19.30
N ALA A 26 -14.91 4.78 20.28
CA ALA A 26 -16.14 5.53 20.52
C ALA A 26 -16.15 6.89 19.80
N LEU A 27 -15.05 7.27 19.13
CA LEU A 27 -15.03 8.45 18.28
C LEU A 27 -15.91 8.22 17.06
N THR A 28 -16.50 9.30 16.58
CA THR A 28 -17.22 9.33 15.30
C THR A 28 -16.25 9.72 14.19
N SER A 29 -16.58 9.40 12.94
CA SER A 29 -15.75 9.76 11.78
C SER A 29 -15.56 11.29 11.65
N GLY A 30 -16.54 12.08 12.08
CA GLY A 30 -16.42 13.55 12.15
C GLY A 30 -15.41 14.03 13.21
N GLN A 31 -15.29 13.31 14.33
CA GLN A 31 -14.27 13.59 15.34
C GLN A 31 -12.89 13.11 14.89
N VAL A 32 -12.79 11.94 14.25
CA VAL A 32 -11.53 11.42 13.70
C VAL A 32 -10.96 12.36 12.64
N THR A 33 -11.80 12.85 11.72
CA THR A 33 -11.38 13.82 10.68
C THR A 33 -11.03 15.20 11.24
N SER A 34 -11.49 15.55 12.44
CA SER A 34 -11.12 16.80 13.12
C SER A 34 -9.71 16.77 13.74
N LEU A 35 -9.10 15.59 13.88
CA LEU A 35 -7.73 15.45 14.39
C LEU A 35 -6.71 16.04 13.38
N GLY A 36 -5.80 16.87 13.86
CA GLY A 36 -4.63 17.30 13.11
C GLY A 36 -3.62 16.17 12.86
N THR A 37 -2.71 16.38 11.91
CA THR A 37 -1.67 15.41 11.56
C THR A 37 -0.74 15.06 12.72
N SER A 38 -0.42 16.02 13.59
CA SER A 38 0.37 15.78 14.81
C SER A 38 -0.34 14.86 15.80
N GLN A 39 -1.67 14.96 15.90
CA GLN A 39 -2.49 14.08 16.72
C GLN A 39 -2.54 12.67 16.14
N ILE A 40 -2.77 12.53 14.82
CA ILE A 40 -2.72 11.23 14.13
C ILE A 40 -1.38 10.52 14.34
N ARG A 41 -0.27 11.26 14.25
CA ARG A 41 1.09 10.73 14.53
C ARG A 41 1.31 10.31 15.98
N ALA A 42 0.53 10.83 16.92
CA ALA A 42 0.64 10.50 18.34
C ALA A 42 -0.15 9.25 18.74
N LEU A 43 -1.07 8.78 17.89
CA LEU A 43 -1.82 7.55 18.14
C LEU A 43 -0.89 6.33 18.09
N SER A 44 -1.04 5.44 19.06
CA SER A 44 -0.43 4.11 19.00
C SER A 44 -1.08 3.26 17.90
N THR A 45 -0.40 2.20 17.47
CA THR A 45 -0.95 1.22 16.53
C THR A 45 -2.21 0.53 17.09
N SER A 46 -2.26 0.26 18.40
CA SER A 46 -3.44 -0.28 19.06
C SER A 46 -4.64 0.68 19.01
N GLN A 47 -4.42 1.98 19.14
CA GLN A 47 -5.47 2.98 18.99
C GLN A 47 -5.92 3.14 17.54
N LEU A 48 -5.00 3.14 16.58
CA LEU A 48 -5.35 3.15 15.16
C LEU A 48 -6.18 1.92 14.78
N ASN A 49 -5.83 0.74 15.29
CA ASN A 49 -6.58 -0.50 15.07
C ASN A 49 -7.90 -0.57 15.85
N ALA A 50 -8.18 0.40 16.73
CA ALA A 50 -9.46 0.52 17.43
C ALA A 50 -10.46 1.39 16.66
N LEU A 51 -10.02 2.14 15.65
CA LEU A 51 -10.92 2.81 14.72
C LEU A 51 -11.67 1.76 13.90
N ASP A 52 -12.96 1.97 13.68
CA ASP A 52 -13.69 1.12 12.75
C ASP A 52 -13.30 1.43 11.29
N THR A 53 -13.71 0.56 10.36
CA THR A 53 -13.37 0.73 8.94
C THR A 53 -14.02 1.95 8.30
N GLY A 54 -15.15 2.44 8.84
CA GLY A 54 -15.79 3.68 8.41
C GLY A 54 -14.97 4.91 8.79
N ASP A 55 -14.42 4.93 10.00
CA ASP A 55 -13.52 5.99 10.46
C ASP A 55 -12.22 6.03 9.67
N VAL A 56 -11.63 4.87 9.37
CA VAL A 56 -10.43 4.78 8.54
C VAL A 56 -10.71 5.26 7.11
N ALA A 57 -11.83 4.86 6.51
CA ALA A 57 -12.25 5.34 5.19
C ALA A 57 -12.53 6.85 5.17
N ALA A 58 -12.91 7.44 6.31
CA ALA A 58 -13.16 8.87 6.44
C ALA A 58 -11.89 9.72 6.62
N LEU A 59 -10.74 9.13 6.99
CA LEU A 59 -9.49 9.87 7.18
C LEU A 59 -9.16 10.77 5.97
N LEU A 60 -8.68 11.97 6.24
CA LEU A 60 -8.19 12.84 5.18
C LEU A 60 -6.88 12.29 4.59
N THR A 61 -6.62 12.56 3.31
CA THR A 61 -5.36 12.17 2.67
C THR A 61 -4.13 12.74 3.39
N SER A 62 -4.24 13.96 3.96
CA SER A 62 -3.20 14.57 4.78
C SER A 62 -2.97 13.83 6.11
N GLN A 63 -4.01 13.24 6.70
CA GLN A 63 -3.90 12.42 7.90
C GLN A 63 -3.22 11.08 7.59
N VAL A 64 -3.59 10.44 6.47
CA VAL A 64 -2.96 9.20 5.99
C VAL A 64 -1.49 9.41 5.66
N GLN A 65 -1.15 10.48 4.93
CA GLN A 65 0.22 10.85 4.62
C GLN A 65 1.06 11.13 5.88
N ALA A 66 0.43 11.61 6.97
CA ALA A 66 1.11 11.90 8.21
C ALA A 66 1.49 10.65 9.03
N LEU A 67 0.86 9.50 8.78
CA LEU A 67 1.17 8.26 9.51
C LEU A 67 2.66 7.92 9.42
N THR A 68 3.24 7.48 10.53
CA THR A 68 4.62 7.01 10.52
C THR A 68 4.72 5.63 9.87
N THR A 69 5.92 5.26 9.39
CA THR A 69 6.17 3.90 8.86
C THR A 69 5.89 2.82 9.90
N ALA A 70 6.18 3.07 11.18
CA ALA A 70 5.87 2.16 12.28
C ALA A 70 4.36 2.00 12.50
N GLN A 71 3.59 3.08 12.35
CA GLN A 71 2.13 3.01 12.38
C GLN A 71 1.61 2.20 11.18
N ILE A 72 2.10 2.45 9.97
CA ILE A 72 1.72 1.72 8.75
C ILE A 72 2.03 0.23 8.86
N SER A 73 3.21 -0.16 9.34
CA SER A 73 3.55 -1.58 9.53
C SER A 73 2.73 -2.27 10.62
N GLY A 74 2.09 -1.50 11.51
CA GLY A 74 1.36 -2.02 12.67
C GLY A 74 -0.17 -1.96 12.55
N VAL A 75 -0.72 -1.29 11.54
CA VAL A 75 -2.17 -1.31 11.32
C VAL A 75 -2.65 -2.66 10.80
N SER A 76 -3.87 -3.06 11.13
CA SER A 76 -4.46 -4.31 10.67
C SER A 76 -4.69 -4.30 9.16
N THR A 77 -4.82 -5.48 8.56
CA THR A 77 -5.23 -5.65 7.16
C THR A 77 -6.62 -5.07 6.91
N ASP A 78 -7.53 -5.15 7.89
CA ASP A 78 -8.89 -4.60 7.77
C ASP A 78 -8.87 -3.06 7.68
N ALA A 79 -8.05 -2.40 8.51
CA ALA A 79 -7.85 -0.95 8.43
C ALA A 79 -7.21 -0.57 7.10
N LEU A 80 -6.21 -1.32 6.63
CA LEU A 80 -5.57 -1.08 5.34
C LEU A 80 -6.54 -1.24 4.16
N ASN A 81 -7.39 -2.27 4.20
CA ASN A 81 -8.39 -2.54 3.17
C ASN A 81 -9.55 -1.53 3.19
N ALA A 82 -9.75 -0.83 4.31
CA ALA A 82 -10.70 0.27 4.43
C ALA A 82 -10.21 1.57 3.78
N LEU A 83 -8.92 1.69 3.45
CA LEU A 83 -8.40 2.85 2.73
C LEU A 83 -9.01 2.94 1.33
N THR A 84 -9.57 4.10 1.03
CA THR A 84 -9.99 4.50 -0.32
C THR A 84 -8.80 4.60 -1.26
N THR A 85 -9.04 4.53 -2.57
CA THR A 85 -7.99 4.68 -3.59
C THR A 85 -7.26 6.03 -3.50
N GLY A 86 -7.98 7.10 -3.16
CA GLY A 86 -7.38 8.43 -2.95
C GLY A 86 -6.45 8.48 -1.72
N GLN A 87 -6.77 7.75 -0.65
CA GLN A 87 -5.90 7.61 0.52
C GLN A 87 -4.68 6.73 0.21
N VAL A 88 -4.84 5.67 -0.59
CA VAL A 88 -3.70 4.85 -1.06
C VAL A 88 -2.73 5.70 -1.88
N GLN A 89 -3.22 6.54 -2.79
CA GLN A 89 -2.40 7.49 -3.55
C GLN A 89 -1.66 8.51 -2.67
N ALA A 90 -2.22 8.83 -1.49
CA ALA A 90 -1.62 9.78 -0.55
C ALA A 90 -0.47 9.18 0.27
N LEU A 91 -0.31 7.84 0.29
CA LEU A 91 0.81 7.20 0.98
C LEU A 91 2.13 7.66 0.36
N THR A 92 3.13 7.88 1.20
CA THR A 92 4.50 8.11 0.76
C THR A 92 5.14 6.79 0.32
N THR A 93 6.18 6.86 -0.51
CA THR A 93 6.98 5.68 -0.89
C THR A 93 7.59 5.00 0.32
N ALA A 94 7.99 5.76 1.35
CA ALA A 94 8.49 5.23 2.61
C ALA A 94 7.41 4.41 3.36
N GLN A 95 6.18 4.90 3.42
CA GLN A 95 5.05 4.17 4.02
C GLN A 95 4.73 2.89 3.23
N VAL A 96 4.72 2.95 1.89
CA VAL A 96 4.50 1.76 1.03
C VAL A 96 5.59 0.72 1.25
N SER A 97 6.86 1.12 1.29
CA SER A 97 7.98 0.20 1.58
C SER A 97 7.95 -0.39 2.99
N ALA A 98 7.21 0.24 3.92
CA ALA A 98 7.05 -0.23 5.30
C ALA A 98 5.87 -1.19 5.49
N LEU A 99 5.01 -1.39 4.47
CA LEU A 99 3.96 -2.40 4.53
C LEU A 99 4.56 -3.79 4.74
N THR A 100 3.94 -4.59 5.57
CA THR A 100 4.33 -5.99 5.77
C THR A 100 3.83 -6.86 4.62
N ASN A 101 4.44 -8.02 4.41
CA ASN A 101 3.98 -8.97 3.38
C ASN A 101 2.50 -9.36 3.55
N PRO A 102 1.97 -9.65 4.76
CA PRO A 102 0.54 -9.91 4.94
C PRO A 102 -0.35 -8.73 4.57
N GLN A 103 0.08 -7.49 4.84
CA GLN A 103 -0.65 -6.28 4.45
C GLN A 103 -0.68 -6.08 2.93
N VAL A 104 0.43 -6.33 2.24
CA VAL A 104 0.46 -6.26 0.76
C VAL A 104 -0.40 -7.37 0.15
N ALA A 105 -0.32 -8.59 0.69
CA ALA A 105 -1.16 -9.70 0.26
C ALA A 105 -2.67 -9.46 0.49
N SER A 106 -3.05 -8.58 1.43
CA SER A 106 -4.46 -8.28 1.71
C SER A 106 -5.07 -7.20 0.83
N LEU A 107 -4.25 -6.39 0.13
CA LEU A 107 -4.74 -5.30 -0.72
C LEU A 107 -5.70 -5.81 -1.80
N ASN A 108 -6.80 -5.11 -2.03
CA ASN A 108 -7.65 -5.45 -3.17
C ASN A 108 -7.08 -4.89 -4.49
N THR A 109 -7.57 -5.38 -5.63
CA THR A 109 -7.08 -4.96 -6.95
C THR A 109 -7.30 -3.47 -7.24
N ALA A 110 -8.36 -2.86 -6.71
CA ALA A 110 -8.59 -1.42 -6.88
C ALA A 110 -7.55 -0.58 -6.12
N GLN A 111 -7.10 -1.04 -4.94
CA GLN A 111 -6.01 -0.40 -4.20
C GLN A 111 -4.66 -0.59 -4.91
N VAL A 112 -4.41 -1.76 -5.51
CA VAL A 112 -3.21 -1.99 -6.33
C VAL A 112 -3.19 -1.07 -7.55
N VAL A 113 -4.30 -0.95 -8.28
CA VAL A 113 -4.44 -0.01 -9.41
C VAL A 113 -4.31 1.44 -8.97
N ALA A 114 -4.64 1.76 -7.72
CA ALA A 114 -4.52 3.11 -7.20
C ALA A 114 -3.08 3.51 -6.85
N LEU A 115 -2.14 2.56 -6.77
CA LEU A 115 -0.73 2.91 -6.54
C LEU A 115 -0.23 3.82 -7.67
N THR A 116 0.45 4.88 -7.29
CA THR A 116 1.24 5.66 -8.24
C THR A 116 2.47 4.87 -8.65
N THR A 117 3.01 5.16 -9.84
CA THR A 117 4.24 4.56 -10.34
C THR A 117 5.42 4.70 -9.37
N ALA A 118 5.52 5.82 -8.67
CA ALA A 118 6.53 6.02 -7.63
C ALA A 118 6.35 5.05 -6.45
N GLN A 119 5.11 4.83 -6.00
CA GLN A 119 4.80 3.88 -4.92
C GLN A 119 5.02 2.43 -5.36
N ALA A 120 4.59 2.06 -6.57
CA ALA A 120 4.82 0.73 -7.11
C ALA A 120 6.33 0.41 -7.22
N SER A 121 7.13 1.36 -7.70
CA SER A 121 8.60 1.24 -7.73
C SER A 121 9.25 1.19 -6.34
N ALA A 122 8.54 1.60 -5.27
CA ALA A 122 9.02 1.56 -3.89
C ALA A 122 8.69 0.23 -3.18
N LEU A 123 7.88 -0.65 -3.77
CA LEU A 123 7.60 -1.98 -3.22
C LEU A 123 8.89 -2.81 -3.19
N THR A 124 9.17 -3.45 -2.06
CA THR A 124 10.29 -4.38 -1.97
C THR A 124 10.01 -5.65 -2.78
N THR A 125 11.05 -6.36 -3.19
CA THR A 125 10.92 -7.68 -3.83
C THR A 125 10.13 -8.66 -2.96
N ALA A 126 10.28 -8.60 -1.63
CA ALA A 126 9.55 -9.45 -0.70
C ALA A 126 8.03 -9.15 -0.70
N GLN A 127 7.66 -7.87 -0.79
CA GLN A 127 6.26 -7.43 -0.92
C GLN A 127 5.68 -7.84 -2.27
N LEU A 128 6.42 -7.64 -3.37
CA LEU A 128 5.99 -8.08 -4.71
C LEU A 128 5.76 -9.60 -4.74
N ASN A 129 6.64 -10.39 -4.11
CA ASN A 129 6.50 -11.84 -4.00
C ASN A 129 5.38 -12.29 -3.04
N ALA A 130 4.83 -11.40 -2.22
CA ALA A 130 3.69 -11.69 -1.35
C ALA A 130 2.34 -11.44 -2.04
N MET A 131 2.32 -10.75 -3.18
CA MET A 131 1.10 -10.48 -3.95
C MET A 131 0.57 -11.77 -4.59
N GLY A 132 -0.76 -11.91 -4.61
CA GLY A 132 -1.47 -12.94 -5.37
C GLY A 132 -1.58 -12.61 -6.86
N THR A 133 -1.98 -13.60 -7.65
CA THR A 133 -2.10 -13.50 -9.13
C THR A 133 -2.95 -12.30 -9.57
N ASP A 134 -4.14 -12.12 -9.01
CA ASP A 134 -5.04 -11.03 -9.39
C ASP A 134 -4.44 -9.65 -9.09
N GLN A 135 -3.68 -9.53 -8.00
CA GLN A 135 -2.98 -8.30 -7.65
C GLN A 135 -1.83 -8.03 -8.62
N ILE A 136 -1.03 -9.04 -8.97
CA ILE A 136 0.04 -8.90 -9.97
C ILE A 136 -0.54 -8.46 -11.32
N GLN A 137 -1.64 -9.07 -11.77
CA GLN A 137 -2.31 -8.69 -13.00
C GLN A 137 -2.94 -7.29 -12.95
N ALA A 138 -3.27 -6.79 -11.75
CA ALA A 138 -3.80 -5.45 -11.55
C ALA A 138 -2.74 -4.35 -11.55
N ILE A 139 -1.43 -4.67 -11.44
CA ILE A 139 -0.35 -3.67 -11.55
C ILE A 139 -0.39 -3.04 -12.95
N GLN A 140 -0.42 -1.71 -13.03
CA GLN A 140 -0.51 -1.04 -14.33
C GLN A 140 0.79 -1.24 -15.14
N THR A 141 0.71 -1.23 -16.47
CA THR A 141 1.89 -1.41 -17.34
C THR A 141 2.96 -0.34 -17.10
N ALA A 142 2.56 0.91 -16.84
CA ALA A 142 3.48 1.99 -16.48
C ALA A 142 4.23 1.71 -15.16
N ASP A 143 3.58 1.03 -14.22
CA ASP A 143 4.18 0.68 -12.93
C ASP A 143 5.14 -0.49 -13.06
N VAL A 144 4.80 -1.50 -13.88
CA VAL A 144 5.71 -2.60 -14.24
C VAL A 144 6.95 -2.05 -14.95
N ALA A 145 6.78 -1.13 -15.90
CA ALA A 145 7.87 -0.47 -16.60
C ALA A 145 8.76 0.36 -15.66
N ALA A 146 8.26 0.80 -14.50
CA ALA A 146 9.04 1.53 -13.51
C ALA A 146 9.74 0.64 -12.46
N LEU A 147 9.53 -0.69 -12.49
CA LEU A 147 10.24 -1.60 -11.59
C LEU A 147 11.74 -1.61 -11.91
N THR A 148 12.55 -1.64 -10.87
CA THR A 148 14.00 -1.77 -10.99
C THR A 148 14.38 -3.17 -11.48
N THR A 149 15.55 -3.26 -12.10
CA THR A 149 16.16 -4.54 -12.49
C THR A 149 16.35 -5.48 -11.29
N ALA A 150 16.65 -4.94 -10.11
CA ALA A 150 16.78 -5.72 -8.88
C ALA A 150 15.44 -6.33 -8.43
N GLN A 151 14.34 -5.55 -8.48
CA GLN A 151 12.99 -6.07 -8.20
C GLN A 151 12.63 -7.19 -9.17
N LEU A 152 12.79 -6.96 -10.47
CA LEU A 152 12.46 -7.94 -11.51
C LEU A 152 13.29 -9.23 -11.37
N SER A 153 14.61 -9.13 -11.18
CA SER A 153 15.48 -10.30 -11.00
C SER A 153 15.15 -11.12 -9.74
N GLY A 154 14.49 -10.49 -8.75
CA GLY A 154 14.11 -11.12 -7.49
C GLY A 154 12.68 -11.65 -7.44
N LEU A 155 11.86 -11.42 -8.48
CA LEU A 155 10.53 -11.97 -8.57
C LEU A 155 10.56 -13.50 -8.62
N SER A 156 9.62 -14.16 -7.95
CA SER A 156 9.41 -15.59 -8.11
C SER A 156 8.98 -15.93 -9.55
N THR A 157 9.25 -17.16 -10.00
CA THR A 157 8.77 -17.62 -11.31
C THR A 157 7.24 -17.66 -11.38
N SER A 158 6.54 -17.88 -10.27
CA SER A 158 5.08 -17.79 -10.22
C SER A 158 4.57 -16.38 -10.50
N ASN A 159 5.26 -15.36 -9.98
CA ASN A 159 4.85 -13.98 -10.17
C ASN A 159 5.20 -13.49 -11.58
N VAL A 160 6.30 -13.96 -12.16
CA VAL A 160 6.61 -13.71 -13.57
C VAL A 160 5.59 -14.38 -14.49
N ALA A 161 5.19 -15.63 -14.20
CA ALA A 161 4.13 -16.32 -14.96
C ALA A 161 2.74 -15.69 -14.80
N ALA A 162 2.51 -14.92 -13.72
CA ALA A 162 1.26 -14.22 -13.50
C ALA A 162 1.14 -12.90 -14.29
N LEU A 163 2.25 -12.39 -14.84
CA LEU A 163 2.22 -11.17 -15.66
C LEU A 163 1.36 -11.37 -16.90
N THR A 164 0.63 -10.32 -17.27
CA THR A 164 -0.08 -10.24 -18.54
C THR A 164 0.88 -9.90 -19.69
N SER A 165 0.54 -10.26 -20.92
CA SER A 165 1.33 -9.89 -22.11
C SER A 165 1.58 -8.38 -22.23
N GLY A 166 0.61 -7.55 -21.82
CA GLY A 166 0.77 -6.09 -21.79
C GLY A 166 1.81 -5.62 -20.78
N GLN A 167 1.92 -6.28 -19.63
CA GLN A 167 2.95 -5.99 -18.62
C GLN A 167 4.32 -6.46 -19.08
N VAL A 168 4.42 -7.66 -19.68
CA VAL A 168 5.70 -8.18 -20.19
C VAL A 168 6.25 -7.28 -21.31
N THR A 169 5.40 -6.86 -22.25
CA THR A 169 5.80 -5.96 -23.35
C THR A 169 6.04 -4.51 -22.92
N SER A 170 5.75 -4.14 -21.68
CA SER A 170 6.10 -2.84 -21.11
C SER A 170 7.54 -2.76 -20.59
N LEU A 171 8.21 -3.91 -20.46
CA LEU A 171 9.60 -3.97 -19.98
C LEU A 171 10.57 -3.43 -21.02
N ASP A 172 11.56 -2.66 -20.56
CA ASP A 172 12.66 -2.20 -21.39
C ASP A 172 13.78 -3.25 -21.53
N SER A 173 14.73 -3.00 -22.43
CA SER A 173 15.82 -3.94 -22.70
C SER A 173 16.72 -4.22 -21.49
N SER A 174 16.87 -3.28 -20.55
CA SER A 174 17.65 -3.45 -19.33
C SER A 174 16.94 -4.34 -18.31
N GLN A 175 15.62 -4.17 -18.20
CA GLN A 175 14.72 -4.98 -17.38
C GLN A 175 14.65 -6.42 -17.88
N VAL A 176 14.49 -6.62 -19.20
CA VAL A 176 14.50 -7.95 -19.82
C VAL A 176 15.84 -8.67 -19.57
N ARG A 177 16.98 -7.96 -19.69
CA ARG A 177 18.30 -8.53 -19.40
C ARG A 177 18.52 -8.89 -17.93
N ALA A 178 17.75 -8.30 -17.01
CA ALA A 178 17.84 -8.60 -15.58
C ALA A 178 17.08 -9.88 -15.19
N LEU A 179 16.18 -10.38 -16.05
CA LEU A 179 15.47 -11.63 -15.81
C LEU A 179 16.41 -12.82 -15.86
N SER A 180 16.27 -13.73 -14.90
CA SER A 180 16.97 -15.01 -14.88
C SER A 180 16.42 -15.96 -15.95
N ALA A 181 17.22 -16.97 -16.31
CA ALA A 181 16.77 -18.02 -17.23
C ALA A 181 15.49 -18.73 -16.77
N SER A 182 15.34 -18.97 -15.46
CA SER A 182 14.13 -19.56 -14.89
C SER A 182 12.91 -18.66 -15.02
N GLN A 183 13.07 -17.35 -14.90
CA GLN A 183 11.99 -16.38 -15.07
C GLN A 183 11.60 -16.25 -16.55
N LEU A 184 12.57 -16.20 -17.47
CA LEU A 184 12.29 -16.21 -18.91
C LEU A 184 11.52 -17.46 -19.33
N ASN A 185 11.86 -18.63 -18.77
CA ASN A 185 11.14 -19.89 -19.00
C ASN A 185 9.74 -19.93 -18.38
N ALA A 186 9.41 -19.02 -17.47
CA ALA A 186 8.10 -18.92 -16.84
C ALA A 186 7.11 -18.05 -17.64
N LEU A 187 7.61 -17.28 -18.62
CA LEU A 187 6.79 -16.50 -19.55
C LEU A 187 6.12 -17.38 -20.60
N ASP A 188 4.97 -16.94 -21.13
CA ASP A 188 4.39 -17.61 -22.30
C ASP A 188 5.29 -17.42 -23.53
N THR A 189 5.31 -18.41 -24.42
CA THR A 189 6.07 -18.38 -25.67
C THR A 189 5.79 -17.16 -26.55
N GLY A 190 4.55 -16.65 -26.55
CA GLY A 190 4.17 -15.43 -27.26
C GLY A 190 4.82 -14.17 -26.67
N ASP A 191 4.92 -14.10 -25.34
CA ASP A 191 5.55 -12.99 -24.65
C ASP A 191 7.07 -12.97 -24.89
N VAL A 192 7.72 -14.13 -24.85
CA VAL A 192 9.15 -14.26 -25.18
C VAL A 192 9.42 -13.82 -26.61
N ALA A 193 8.55 -14.19 -27.56
CA ALA A 193 8.67 -13.75 -28.95
C ALA A 193 8.51 -12.23 -29.09
N ALA A 194 7.56 -11.63 -28.37
CA ALA A 194 7.35 -10.18 -28.37
C ALA A 194 8.59 -9.42 -27.86
N LEU A 195 9.21 -9.88 -26.77
CA LEU A 195 10.44 -9.30 -26.20
C LEU A 195 11.65 -9.33 -27.15
N LEU A 196 11.70 -10.25 -28.11
CA LEU A 196 12.77 -10.34 -29.10
C LEU A 196 12.61 -9.34 -30.26
N THR A 197 11.43 -8.71 -30.36
CA THR A 197 11.09 -7.78 -31.45
C THR A 197 11.02 -6.32 -31.02
N SER A 198 10.97 -6.07 -29.71
CA SER A 198 11.03 -4.75 -29.06
C SER A 198 12.46 -4.27 -28.86
#